data_AF-A0A844GD58-F1
#
_entry.id   AF-A0A844GD58-F1
#
_cell.length_a   1.000
_cell.length_b   1.000
_cell.length_c   1.000
_cell.angle_alpha   90.00
_cell.angle_beta   90.00
_cell.angle_gamma   90.00
#
_symmetry.space_group_name_H-M   'P 1'
#
loop_
_entity.id
_entity.type
_entity.pdbx_description
1 polymer ?
#
loop_
_entity_poly.entity_id
_entity_poly.type
_entity_poly.pdbx_seq_one_letter_code
_entity_poly.pdbx_strand_id
1 'polypeptide(L)'
;MRAASAPGEWQLAALDSQSGEQLRYLGRFAPPLPVTDAQGGQWLLGSFSANTEASANAGEDSFATPGVSRLLLWQLQGGRYVLRSERQRQSGSQGMAPAVRMLQLGSHARGWVVESRYLHMGYQWAQAEFFLAAGGAILPMGQLVTRADNRGACVDGAVECAPPTDLQAQWRLATRPGLPFYPLEVQWSGMLNGQRIARHLSLLPERHSRRYPFPEALNVSF
;
A
#
# COMPACT_ATOMS: atom_id res chain seq x y z
N MET A 1 1.18 -1.30 22.27
CA MET A 1 1.99 -2.32 21.58
C MET A 1 2.96 -2.91 22.60
N ARG A 2 3.26 -4.20 22.54
CA ARG A 2 4.19 -4.88 23.47
C ARG A 2 5.05 -5.89 22.72
N ALA A 3 6.23 -6.22 23.23
CA ALA A 3 7.03 -7.30 22.67
C ALA A 3 6.24 -8.63 22.72
N ALA A 4 6.35 -9.42 21.66
CA ALA A 4 5.83 -10.79 21.64
C ALA A 4 6.88 -11.77 22.19
N SER A 5 6.55 -13.05 22.23
CA SER A 5 7.45 -14.10 22.72
C SER A 5 8.67 -14.30 21.82
N ALA A 6 8.51 -14.14 20.50
CA ALA A 6 9.61 -14.26 19.54
C ALA A 6 10.43 -12.95 19.46
N PRO A 7 11.78 -13.02 19.42
CA PRO A 7 12.63 -11.83 19.25
C PRO A 7 12.28 -11.02 18.00
N GLY A 8 12.15 -9.70 18.16
CA GLY A 8 11.86 -8.76 17.06
C GLY A 8 10.38 -8.72 16.63
N GLU A 9 9.52 -9.53 17.27
CA GLU A 9 8.09 -9.54 17.02
C GLU A 9 7.34 -8.74 18.09
N TRP A 10 6.26 -8.10 17.66
CA TRP A 10 5.45 -7.22 18.49
C TRP A 10 3.98 -7.56 18.36
N GLN A 11 3.31 -7.53 19.50
CA GLN A 11 1.87 -7.66 19.58
C GLN A 11 1.20 -6.28 19.63
N LEU A 12 0.21 -6.11 18.77
CA LEU A 12 -0.65 -4.94 18.70
C LEU A 12 -2.08 -5.37 18.95
N ALA A 13 -2.78 -4.68 19.86
CA ALA A 13 -4.23 -4.75 19.94
C ALA A 13 -4.78 -3.51 19.22
N ALA A 14 -5.68 -3.71 18.27
CA ALA A 14 -6.33 -2.62 17.53
C ALA A 14 -7.76 -3.02 17.15
N LEU A 15 -8.64 -2.02 17.05
CA LEU A 15 -9.99 -2.23 16.53
C LEU A 15 -9.90 -2.54 15.03
N ASP A 16 -10.60 -3.59 14.60
CA ASP A 16 -10.89 -3.81 13.21
C ASP A 16 -11.88 -2.75 12.70
N SER A 17 -11.56 -2.12 11.57
CA SER A 17 -12.38 -1.04 11.03
C SER A 17 -13.68 -1.52 10.39
N GLN A 18 -13.79 -2.81 10.05
CA GLN A 18 -14.99 -3.37 9.43
C GLN A 18 -15.93 -3.96 10.48
N SER A 19 -15.44 -4.79 11.41
CA SER A 19 -16.26 -5.43 12.44
C SER A 19 -16.40 -4.60 13.72
N GLY A 20 -15.51 -3.64 13.96
CA GLY A 20 -15.44 -2.91 15.23
C GLY A 20 -14.91 -3.74 16.40
N GLU A 21 -14.52 -5.00 16.16
CA GLU A 21 -14.00 -5.88 17.20
C GLU A 21 -12.53 -5.58 17.52
N GLN A 22 -12.14 -5.82 18.76
CA GLN A 22 -10.74 -5.70 19.15
C GLN A 22 -9.97 -6.96 18.76
N LEU A 23 -9.09 -6.83 17.78
CA LEU A 23 -8.24 -7.92 17.31
C LEU A 23 -6.82 -7.79 17.83
N ARG A 24 -6.17 -8.96 17.94
CA ARG A 24 -4.74 -9.07 18.22
C ARG A 24 -4.00 -9.31 16.92
N TYR A 25 -2.90 -8.58 16.76
CA TYR A 25 -2.03 -8.65 15.61
C TYR A 25 -0.62 -8.97 16.06
N LEU A 26 0.07 -9.83 15.31
CA LEU A 26 1.48 -10.17 15.47
C LEU A 26 2.25 -9.65 14.27
N GLY A 27 3.27 -8.83 14.52
CA GLY A 27 3.98 -8.16 13.45
C GLY A 27 5.41 -7.77 13.77
N ARG A 28 6.07 -7.22 12.76
CA ARG A 28 7.49 -6.86 12.82
C ARG A 28 7.72 -5.49 12.21
N PHE A 29 8.75 -4.83 12.71
CA PHE A 29 9.29 -3.63 12.08
C PHE A 29 10.21 -4.02 10.93
N ALA A 30 10.08 -3.33 9.80
CA ALA A 30 11.12 -3.36 8.79
C ALA A 30 12.36 -2.60 9.31
N PRO A 31 13.58 -2.90 8.82
CA PRO A 31 14.75 -2.08 9.08
C PRO A 31 14.45 -0.61 8.73
N PRO A 32 14.65 0.34 9.65
CA PRO A 32 14.30 1.72 9.40
C PRO A 32 15.29 2.37 8.42
N LEU A 33 14.82 3.36 7.66
CA LEU A 33 15.63 4.10 6.69
C LEU A 33 15.91 5.52 7.20
N PRO A 34 17.17 5.86 7.53
CA PRO A 34 17.53 7.24 7.83
C PRO A 34 17.51 8.08 6.55
N VAL A 35 16.97 9.29 6.65
CA VAL A 35 16.83 10.23 5.54
C VAL A 35 17.20 11.63 6.01
N THR A 36 17.92 12.38 5.20
CA THR A 36 18.16 13.81 5.42
C THR A 36 17.35 14.59 4.38
N ASP A 37 16.54 15.53 4.83
CA ASP A 37 15.78 16.39 3.91
C ASP A 37 16.66 17.50 3.31
N ALA A 38 16.10 18.27 2.37
CA ALA A 38 16.82 19.36 1.71
C ALA A 38 17.24 20.51 2.65
N GLN A 39 16.67 20.58 3.85
CA GLN A 39 16.96 21.58 4.88
C GLN A 39 17.95 21.06 5.94
N GLY A 40 18.46 19.83 5.78
CA GLY A 40 19.36 19.19 6.74
C GLY A 40 18.65 18.52 7.91
N GLY A 41 17.31 18.48 7.91
CA GLY A 41 16.53 17.77 8.91
C GLY A 41 16.78 16.26 8.84
N GLN A 42 17.07 15.64 9.98
CA GLN A 42 17.31 14.20 10.08
C GLN A 42 16.02 13.47 10.45
N TRP A 43 15.66 12.52 9.60
CA TRP A 43 14.42 11.75 9.67
C TRP A 43 14.72 10.26 9.69
N LEU A 44 13.81 9.51 10.30
CA LEU A 44 13.77 8.05 10.22
C LEU A 44 12.42 7.67 9.63
N LEU A 45 12.44 6.90 8.55
CA LEU A 45 11.26 6.26 7.99
C LEU A 45 11.22 4.82 8.50
N GLY A 46 10.05 4.35 8.88
CA GLY A 46 9.87 2.94 9.23
C GLY A 46 8.48 2.46 8.89
N SER A 47 8.35 1.16 8.97
CA SER A 47 7.08 0.49 8.76
C SER A 47 6.94 -0.68 9.70
N PHE A 48 5.72 -0.89 10.16
CA PHE A 48 5.31 -2.05 10.93
C PHE A 48 4.26 -2.80 10.13
N SER A 49 4.39 -4.11 9.95
CA SER A 49 3.37 -4.95 9.30
C SER A 49 3.03 -6.10 10.23
N ALA A 50 1.74 -6.34 10.43
CA ALA A 50 1.23 -7.31 11.38
C ALA A 50 0.00 -8.04 10.85
N ASN A 51 0.08 -9.36 10.86
CA ASN A 51 -1.04 -10.22 10.54
C ASN A 51 -1.92 -10.35 11.78
N THR A 52 -3.19 -10.73 11.62
CA THR A 52 -4.00 -11.13 12.77
C THR A 52 -3.37 -12.36 13.42
N GLU A 53 -3.40 -12.44 14.75
CA GLU A 53 -2.79 -13.54 15.50
C GLU A 53 -3.39 -14.91 15.09
N ALA A 54 -4.67 -14.94 14.74
CA ALA A 54 -5.35 -16.12 14.23
C ALA A 54 -4.79 -16.59 12.87
N SER A 55 -4.54 -15.67 11.92
CA SER A 55 -3.96 -16.02 10.61
C SER A 55 -2.47 -16.36 10.68
N ALA A 56 -1.75 -15.80 11.66
CA ALA A 56 -0.32 -16.07 11.85
C ALA A 56 -0.03 -17.54 12.21
N ASN A 57 -1.00 -18.24 12.84
CA ASN A 57 -0.81 -19.60 13.36
C ASN A 57 -1.69 -20.68 12.69
N ALA A 58 -2.78 -20.31 12.03
CA ALA A 58 -3.80 -21.30 11.64
C ALA A 58 -3.68 -21.85 10.21
N GLY A 59 -3.01 -21.18 9.27
CA GLY A 59 -3.08 -21.60 7.86
C GLY A 59 -4.50 -21.68 7.28
N GLU A 60 -5.51 -21.16 8.00
CA GLU A 60 -6.92 -21.22 7.67
C GLU A 60 -7.55 -19.81 7.73
N ASP A 61 -8.45 -19.62 6.76
CA ASP A 61 -8.96 -18.37 6.26
C ASP A 61 -10.06 -17.76 7.14
N SER A 62 -9.73 -16.71 7.91
CA SER A 62 -10.75 -15.70 8.20
C SER A 62 -10.87 -14.79 6.98
N PHE A 63 -11.70 -15.18 6.00
CA PHE A 63 -11.91 -14.47 4.74
C PHE A 63 -12.23 -12.97 4.90
N ALA A 64 -12.73 -12.56 6.08
CA ALA A 64 -13.20 -11.21 6.33
C ALA A 64 -12.22 -10.30 7.09
N THR A 65 -11.12 -10.82 7.65
CA THR A 65 -10.30 -10.01 8.56
C THR A 65 -9.06 -9.44 7.86
N PRO A 66 -8.81 -8.13 7.86
CA PRO A 66 -7.59 -7.56 7.29
C PRO A 66 -6.40 -7.68 8.25
N GLY A 67 -5.18 -7.69 7.70
CA GLY A 67 -3.98 -7.38 8.49
C GLY A 67 -3.76 -5.87 8.59
N VAL A 68 -2.77 -5.46 9.39
CA VAL A 68 -2.43 -4.06 9.63
C VAL A 68 -1.03 -3.75 9.13
N SER A 69 -0.88 -2.62 8.45
CA SER A 69 0.41 -1.94 8.33
C SER A 69 0.37 -0.54 8.92
N ARG A 70 1.51 -0.08 9.43
CA ARG A 70 1.72 1.30 9.89
C ARG A 70 2.95 1.88 9.21
N LEU A 71 2.79 3.07 8.68
CA LEU A 71 3.87 3.93 8.21
C LEU A 71 4.22 4.88 9.33
N LEU A 72 5.51 5.07 9.60
CA LEU A 72 5.99 5.80 10.76
C LEU A 72 7.10 6.75 10.34
N LEU A 73 6.98 8.01 10.75
CA LEU A 73 7.93 9.07 10.46
C LEU A 73 8.42 9.70 11.77
N TRP A 74 9.70 9.53 12.06
CA TRP A 74 10.34 10.16 13.22
C TRP A 74 11.32 11.23 12.79
N GLN A 75 11.48 12.25 13.62
CA GLN A 75 12.48 13.30 13.46
C GLN A 75 13.50 13.24 14.58
N LEU A 76 14.79 13.41 14.27
CA LEU A 76 15.80 13.59 15.30
C LEU A 76 15.66 15.00 15.89
N GLN A 77 15.38 15.07 17.18
CA GLN A 77 15.28 16.31 17.96
C GLN A 77 16.03 16.13 19.28
N GLY A 78 17.01 16.99 19.55
CA GLY A 78 17.80 16.92 20.79
C GLY A 78 18.49 15.57 21.01
N GLY A 79 18.97 14.93 19.94
CA GLY A 79 19.65 13.62 19.99
C GLY A 79 18.71 12.41 20.15
N ARG A 80 17.39 12.60 20.08
CA ARG A 80 16.40 11.51 20.18
C ARG A 80 15.43 11.54 19.01
N TYR A 81 15.00 10.38 18.54
CA TYR A 81 13.96 10.27 17.53
C TYR A 81 12.58 10.43 18.16
N VAL A 82 11.82 11.42 17.69
CA VAL A 82 10.46 11.72 18.14
C VAL A 82 9.49 11.42 17.00
N LEU A 83 8.43 10.64 17.27
CA LEU A 83 7.41 10.31 16.28
C LEU A 83 6.66 11.59 15.89
N ARG A 84 6.65 11.92 14.59
CA ARG A 84 5.99 13.12 14.05
C ARG A 84 4.68 12.80 13.35
N SER A 85 4.63 11.67 12.66
CA SER A 85 3.44 11.24 11.93
C SER A 85 3.39 9.72 11.87
N GLU A 86 2.17 9.20 11.98
CA GLU A 86 1.87 7.80 11.70
C GLU A 86 0.68 7.70 10.75
N ARG A 87 0.66 6.62 9.96
CA ARG A 87 -0.50 6.26 9.15
C ARG A 87 -0.73 4.78 9.19
N GLN A 88 -1.91 4.37 9.66
CA GLN A 88 -2.33 2.97 9.68
C GLN A 88 -3.12 2.64 8.41
N ARG A 89 -2.94 1.43 7.91
CA ARG A 89 -3.76 0.80 6.87
C ARG A 89 -4.20 -0.57 7.34
N GLN A 90 -5.49 -0.84 7.24
CA GLN A 90 -6.05 -2.17 7.37
C GLN A 90 -6.43 -2.63 5.97
N SER A 91 -5.78 -3.69 5.50
CA SER A 91 -6.00 -4.23 4.16
C SER A 91 -5.35 -5.61 4.06
N GLY A 92 -5.61 -6.28 2.94
CA GLY A 92 -5.18 -7.65 2.72
C GLY A 92 -6.35 -8.61 2.91
N SER A 93 -6.14 -9.86 2.54
CA SER A 93 -7.11 -10.94 2.70
C SER A 93 -6.65 -11.89 3.80
N GLN A 94 -7.59 -12.58 4.43
CA GLN A 94 -7.29 -13.74 5.29
C GLN A 94 -6.35 -13.40 6.48
N GLY A 95 -6.49 -12.21 7.04
CA GLY A 95 -5.70 -11.72 8.18
C GLY A 95 -4.30 -11.23 7.83
N MET A 96 -3.89 -11.28 6.55
CA MET A 96 -2.55 -10.91 6.11
C MET A 96 -2.39 -9.40 5.95
N ALA A 97 -1.29 -8.86 6.46
CA ALA A 97 -0.93 -7.45 6.28
C ALA A 97 -0.58 -7.15 4.82
N PRO A 98 -0.81 -5.90 4.35
CA PRO A 98 -0.27 -5.47 3.07
C PRO A 98 1.25 -5.42 3.13
N ALA A 99 1.91 -5.66 1.99
CA ALA A 99 3.35 -5.53 1.88
C ALA A 99 3.74 -4.04 1.87
N VAL A 100 4.76 -3.67 2.65
CA VAL A 100 5.26 -2.29 2.69
C VAL A 100 6.71 -2.27 2.25
N ARG A 101 7.04 -1.35 1.32
CA ARG A 101 8.41 -1.10 0.90
C ARG A 101 8.71 0.40 0.96
N MET A 102 9.88 0.75 1.47
CA MET A 102 10.36 2.14 1.39
C MET A 102 10.93 2.41 0.00
N LEU A 103 10.64 3.58 -0.55
CA LEU A 103 11.00 3.96 -1.92
C LEU A 103 11.79 5.27 -1.96
N GLN A 104 12.69 5.34 -2.95
CA GLN A 104 13.24 6.59 -3.41
C GLN A 104 12.32 7.18 -4.48
N LEU A 105 11.53 8.19 -4.07
CA LEU A 105 10.55 8.85 -4.92
C LEU A 105 11.15 9.97 -5.77
N GLY A 106 12.38 10.37 -5.48
CA GLY A 106 13.12 11.44 -6.16
C GLY A 106 14.54 11.54 -5.61
N SER A 107 15.30 12.54 -6.05
CA SER A 107 16.69 12.71 -5.59
C SER A 107 16.74 12.87 -4.06
N HIS A 108 15.85 13.70 -3.51
CA HIS A 108 15.72 13.96 -2.07
C HIS A 108 14.35 13.55 -1.50
N ALA A 109 13.47 12.99 -2.32
CA ALA A 109 12.17 12.51 -1.87
C ALA A 109 12.24 11.02 -1.50
N ARG A 110 11.69 10.68 -0.34
CA ARG A 110 11.59 9.32 0.19
C ARG A 110 10.17 9.06 0.67
N GLY A 111 9.78 7.80 0.70
CA GLY A 111 8.43 7.44 1.08
C GLY A 111 8.20 5.94 1.12
N TRP A 112 6.95 5.55 0.96
CA TRP A 112 6.54 4.15 1.01
C TRP A 112 5.66 3.81 -0.18
N VAL A 113 5.68 2.54 -0.55
CA VAL A 113 4.57 1.90 -1.26
C VAL A 113 3.96 0.85 -0.36
N VAL A 114 2.63 0.82 -0.30
CA VAL A 114 1.83 -0.20 0.38
C VAL A 114 1.10 -0.99 -0.70
N GLU A 115 1.41 -2.28 -0.80
CA GLU A 115 0.85 -3.19 -1.80
C GLU A 115 -0.14 -4.13 -1.10
N SER A 116 -1.40 -4.07 -1.52
CA SER A 116 -2.45 -4.93 -0.99
C SER A 116 -3.10 -5.72 -2.11
N ARG A 117 -3.61 -6.89 -1.74
CA ARG A 117 -4.33 -7.79 -2.62
C ARG A 117 -5.55 -8.34 -1.91
N TYR A 118 -6.55 -8.67 -2.70
CA TYR A 118 -7.82 -9.20 -2.27
C TYR A 118 -8.31 -10.21 -3.28
N LEU A 119 -8.88 -11.30 -2.79
CA LEU A 119 -9.56 -12.33 -3.57
C LEU A 119 -10.84 -12.69 -2.83
N HIS A 120 -11.97 -12.61 -3.51
CA HIS A 120 -13.27 -12.95 -2.92
C HIS A 120 -14.30 -13.21 -3.99
N MET A 121 -15.08 -14.30 -3.82
CA MET A 121 -16.22 -14.62 -4.69
C MET A 121 -15.90 -14.53 -6.19
N GLY A 122 -14.70 -14.98 -6.60
CA GLY A 122 -14.27 -14.93 -8.00
C GLY A 122 -13.74 -13.58 -8.49
N TYR A 123 -13.78 -12.54 -7.66
CA TYR A 123 -13.09 -11.27 -7.89
C TYR A 123 -11.65 -11.33 -7.39
N GLN A 124 -10.74 -10.72 -8.14
CA GLN A 124 -9.37 -10.47 -7.73
C GLN A 124 -9.06 -8.99 -7.88
N TRP A 125 -8.42 -8.43 -6.87
CA TRP A 125 -8.02 -7.03 -6.88
C TRP A 125 -6.67 -6.86 -6.21
N ALA A 126 -5.80 -6.06 -6.81
CA ALA A 126 -4.53 -5.68 -6.23
C ALA A 126 -4.20 -4.23 -6.54
N GLN A 127 -3.47 -3.60 -5.64
CA GLN A 127 -3.11 -2.20 -5.76
C GLN A 127 -1.76 -1.88 -5.15
N ALA A 128 -1.22 -0.73 -5.56
CA ALA A 128 -0.07 -0.07 -4.96
C ALA A 128 -0.46 1.36 -4.54
N GLU A 129 -0.34 1.67 -3.26
CA GLU A 129 -0.55 3.02 -2.72
C GLU A 129 0.78 3.67 -2.36
N PHE A 130 0.99 4.88 -2.87
CA PHE A 130 2.24 5.62 -2.71
C PHE A 130 2.10 6.70 -1.65
N PHE A 131 3.10 6.84 -0.79
CA PHE A 131 3.14 7.83 0.30
C PHE A 131 4.48 8.56 0.30
N LEU A 132 4.45 9.88 0.52
CA LEU A 132 5.62 10.75 0.63
C LEU A 132 5.86 11.14 2.10
N ALA A 133 7.10 11.03 2.56
CA ALA A 133 7.54 11.70 3.78
C ALA A 133 7.95 13.14 3.45
N ALA A 134 7.18 14.14 3.88
CA ALA A 134 7.51 15.55 3.64
C ALA A 134 6.94 16.47 4.71
N GLY A 135 7.73 17.44 5.17
CA GLY A 135 7.29 18.46 6.12
C GLY A 135 6.81 17.89 7.46
N GLY A 136 7.39 16.75 7.89
CA GLY A 136 6.95 16.05 9.10
C GLY A 136 5.62 15.30 9.00
N ALA A 137 5.07 15.14 7.79
CA ALA A 137 3.84 14.41 7.54
C ALA A 137 4.04 13.25 6.55
N ILE A 138 3.12 12.28 6.60
CA ILE A 138 3.00 11.18 5.63
C ILE A 138 1.86 11.51 4.67
N LEU A 139 2.22 11.96 3.46
CA LEU A 139 1.28 12.47 2.46
C LEU A 139 0.92 11.37 1.44
N PRO A 140 -0.37 11.11 1.15
CA PRO A 140 -0.74 10.20 0.08
C PRO A 140 -0.42 10.82 -1.28
N MET A 141 0.27 10.06 -2.13
CA MET A 141 0.59 10.45 -3.50
C MET A 141 -0.34 9.82 -4.54
N GLY A 142 -1.15 8.82 -4.15
CA GLY A 142 -2.12 8.20 -5.05
C GLY A 142 -2.09 6.69 -4.96
N GLN A 143 -3.03 6.08 -5.68
CA GLN A 143 -3.33 4.66 -5.66
C GLN A 143 -3.40 4.17 -7.10
N LEU A 144 -2.69 3.08 -7.38
CA LEU A 144 -2.68 2.40 -8.65
C LEU A 144 -3.28 1.01 -8.47
N VAL A 145 -4.39 0.72 -9.13
CA VAL A 145 -4.85 -0.67 -9.31
C VAL A 145 -3.86 -1.39 -10.22
N THR A 146 -3.21 -2.41 -9.67
CA THR A 146 -2.23 -3.26 -10.38
C THR A 146 -2.85 -4.54 -10.90
N ARG A 147 -4.00 -4.95 -10.36
CA ARG A 147 -4.82 -6.05 -10.88
C ARG A 147 -6.29 -5.82 -10.58
N ALA A 148 -7.17 -6.08 -11.55
CA ALA A 148 -8.61 -6.22 -11.34
C ALA A 148 -9.14 -7.32 -12.26
N ASP A 149 -9.73 -8.37 -11.71
CA ASP A 149 -10.30 -9.50 -12.47
C ASP A 149 -11.67 -9.86 -11.89
N ASN A 150 -12.73 -9.88 -12.72
CA ASN A 150 -14.07 -10.32 -12.33
C ASN A 150 -14.55 -11.57 -13.11
N ARG A 151 -13.69 -12.20 -13.92
CA ARG A 151 -14.10 -13.32 -14.78
C ARG A 151 -14.53 -14.56 -14.00
N GLY A 152 -14.06 -14.70 -12.76
CA GLY A 152 -14.47 -15.78 -11.88
C GLY A 152 -15.77 -15.52 -11.12
N ALA A 153 -16.29 -14.29 -11.14
CA ALA A 153 -17.46 -13.90 -10.37
C ALA A 153 -18.78 -14.31 -11.03
N CYS A 154 -18.76 -14.54 -12.34
CA CYS A 154 -19.95 -14.90 -13.10
C CYS A 154 -20.02 -16.41 -13.30
N VAL A 155 -20.97 -17.04 -12.61
CA VAL A 155 -21.31 -18.45 -12.78
C VAL A 155 -22.49 -18.59 -13.75
N ASP A 156 -22.54 -19.73 -14.45
CA ASP A 156 -23.62 -20.04 -15.39
C ASP A 156 -25.00 -19.90 -14.71
N GLY A 157 -25.89 -19.09 -15.29
CA GLY A 157 -27.27 -18.86 -14.80
C GLY A 157 -27.55 -17.47 -14.21
N ALA A 158 -26.56 -16.58 -14.12
CA ALA A 158 -26.79 -15.18 -13.74
C ALA A 158 -27.45 -14.39 -14.89
N VAL A 159 -28.56 -13.70 -14.59
CA VAL A 159 -29.41 -12.99 -15.56
C VAL A 159 -28.72 -11.71 -16.10
N GLU A 160 -27.82 -11.11 -15.33
CA GLU A 160 -27.02 -9.95 -15.75
C GLU A 160 -25.60 -10.06 -15.20
N CYS A 161 -24.65 -10.38 -16.08
CA CYS A 161 -23.23 -10.40 -15.75
C CYS A 161 -22.60 -9.04 -16.05
N ALA A 162 -21.83 -8.49 -15.13
CA ALA A 162 -20.99 -7.33 -15.44
C ALA A 162 -20.02 -7.69 -16.59
N PRO A 163 -19.77 -6.79 -17.56
CA PRO A 163 -18.79 -7.04 -18.61
C PRO A 163 -17.42 -7.44 -18.04
N PRO A 164 -16.70 -8.36 -18.72
CA PRO A 164 -15.47 -8.92 -18.17
C PRO A 164 -14.38 -7.85 -18.07
N THR A 165 -13.69 -7.85 -16.94
CA THR A 165 -12.48 -7.08 -16.65
C THR A 165 -11.38 -8.06 -16.25
N ASP A 166 -10.23 -7.94 -16.90
CA ASP A 166 -8.95 -8.59 -16.60
C ASP A 166 -7.88 -7.54 -16.86
N LEU A 167 -7.75 -6.61 -15.92
CA LEU A 167 -6.82 -5.49 -15.96
C LEU A 167 -5.55 -5.88 -15.19
N GLN A 168 -4.40 -5.66 -15.81
CA GLN A 168 -3.09 -5.77 -15.14
C GLN A 168 -2.30 -4.49 -15.37
N ALA A 169 -1.61 -4.02 -14.33
CA ALA A 169 -0.69 -2.90 -14.43
C ALA A 169 0.68 -3.25 -13.84
N GLN A 170 1.73 -2.98 -14.60
CA GLN A 170 3.10 -3.01 -14.14
C GLN A 170 3.59 -1.58 -13.96
N TRP A 171 4.41 -1.33 -12.93
CA TRP A 171 4.93 0.00 -12.66
C TRP A 171 6.39 -0.03 -12.25
N ARG A 172 7.10 1.06 -12.54
CA ARG A 172 8.46 1.32 -12.06
C ARG A 172 8.69 2.81 -11.88
N LEU A 173 9.55 3.17 -10.92
CA LEU A 173 10.06 4.54 -10.82
C LEU A 173 11.27 4.69 -11.75
N ALA A 174 11.17 5.58 -12.73
CA ALA A 174 12.26 5.90 -13.64
C ALA A 174 13.26 6.83 -12.92
N THR A 175 14.26 6.24 -12.28
CA THR A 175 15.27 6.97 -11.51
C THR A 175 16.07 7.92 -12.41
N ARG A 176 16.04 9.21 -12.09
CA ARG A 176 16.76 10.26 -12.84
C ARG A 176 17.37 11.28 -11.88
N PRO A 177 18.71 11.40 -11.83
CA PRO A 177 19.38 12.34 -10.93
C PRO A 177 18.86 13.78 -11.10
N GLY A 178 18.81 14.53 -10.01
CA GLY A 178 18.41 15.94 -9.99
C GLY A 178 16.89 16.19 -10.00
N LEU A 179 16.06 15.20 -10.33
CA LEU A 179 14.61 15.40 -10.28
C LEU A 179 14.09 15.39 -8.83
N PRO A 180 13.17 16.31 -8.48
CA PRO A 180 12.53 16.32 -7.15
C PRO A 180 11.65 15.09 -6.95
N PHE A 181 11.03 14.61 -8.02
CA PHE A 181 10.30 13.35 -8.09
C PHE A 181 10.64 12.60 -9.36
N TYR A 182 10.79 11.29 -9.27
CA TYR A 182 10.99 10.40 -10.41
C TYR A 182 9.65 10.13 -11.10
N PRO A 183 9.62 10.09 -12.45
CA PRO A 183 8.45 9.63 -13.17
C PRO A 183 8.07 8.21 -12.77
N LEU A 184 6.78 7.97 -12.56
CA LEU A 184 6.21 6.65 -12.41
C LEU A 184 5.76 6.17 -13.80
N GLU A 185 6.52 5.24 -14.36
CA GLU A 185 6.13 4.57 -15.61
C GLU A 185 5.16 3.45 -15.28
N VAL A 186 4.01 3.44 -15.94
CA VAL A 186 2.95 2.46 -15.73
C VAL A 186 2.47 1.92 -17.07
N GLN A 187 2.46 0.60 -17.19
CA GLN A 187 1.96 -0.13 -18.34
C GLN A 187 0.72 -0.93 -17.92
N TRP A 188 -0.42 -0.60 -18.50
CA TRP A 188 -1.67 -1.34 -18.37
C TRP A 188 -1.91 -2.23 -19.59
N SER A 189 -2.45 -3.41 -19.35
CA SER A 189 -2.86 -4.34 -20.39
C SER A 189 -4.01 -5.22 -19.94
N GLY A 190 -4.79 -5.70 -20.91
CA GLY A 190 -5.81 -6.72 -20.70
C GLY A 190 -7.18 -6.29 -21.22
N MET A 191 -8.23 -6.57 -20.44
CA MET A 191 -9.62 -6.20 -20.76
C MET A 191 -10.21 -5.32 -19.65
N LEU A 192 -10.96 -4.31 -20.04
CA LEU A 192 -11.72 -3.45 -19.14
C LEU A 192 -13.13 -3.30 -19.69
N ASN A 193 -14.12 -3.76 -18.93
CA ASN A 193 -15.53 -3.74 -19.33
C ASN A 193 -15.78 -4.31 -20.74
N GLY A 194 -15.16 -5.45 -21.04
CA GLY A 194 -15.24 -6.11 -22.36
C GLY A 194 -14.38 -5.50 -23.46
N GLN A 195 -13.68 -4.39 -23.20
CA GLN A 195 -12.82 -3.74 -24.19
C GLN A 195 -11.34 -4.05 -23.94
N ARG A 196 -10.61 -4.42 -25.00
CA ARG A 196 -9.16 -4.62 -24.90
C ARG A 196 -8.46 -3.29 -24.70
N ILE A 197 -7.50 -3.27 -23.78
CA ILE A 197 -6.68 -2.11 -23.48
C ILE A 197 -5.19 -2.47 -23.53
N ALA A 198 -4.40 -1.51 -23.99
CA ALA A 198 -2.94 -1.48 -23.86
C ALA A 198 -2.54 -0.01 -23.78
N ARG A 199 -2.05 0.43 -22.61
CA ARG A 199 -1.66 1.82 -22.39
C ARG A 199 -0.34 1.87 -21.63
N HIS A 200 0.52 2.80 -22.00
CA HIS A 200 1.74 3.10 -21.27
C HIS A 200 1.78 4.60 -21.01
N LEU A 201 1.91 4.99 -19.74
CA LEU A 201 2.05 6.39 -19.33
C LEU A 201 3.27 6.56 -18.44
N SER A 202 3.90 7.72 -18.53
CA SER A 202 4.91 8.20 -17.58
C SER A 202 4.31 9.35 -16.78
N LEU A 203 3.99 9.10 -15.53
CA LEU A 203 3.29 10.04 -14.65
C LEU A 203 4.29 10.78 -13.76
N LEU A 204 4.15 12.10 -13.68
CA LEU A 204 4.84 12.91 -12.67
C LEU A 204 3.83 13.37 -11.61
N PRO A 205 4.24 13.53 -10.35
CA PRO A 205 3.37 14.13 -9.35
C PRO A 205 2.99 15.55 -9.74
N GLU A 206 1.71 15.90 -9.61
CA GLU A 206 1.23 17.26 -9.82
C GLU A 206 1.91 18.22 -8.81
N ARG A 207 2.27 19.42 -9.27
CA ARG A 207 3.09 20.36 -8.50
C ARG A 207 2.47 20.76 -7.15
N HIS A 208 1.15 20.89 -7.09
CA HIS A 208 0.42 21.35 -5.90
C HIS A 208 0.01 20.20 -4.99
N SER A 209 -0.68 19.21 -5.54
CA SER A 209 -1.21 18.08 -4.76
C SER A 209 -0.12 17.07 -4.39
N ARG A 210 1.01 17.05 -5.12
CA ARG A 210 2.07 16.03 -5.07
C ARG A 210 1.53 14.63 -5.31
N ARG A 211 0.42 14.51 -6.03
CA ARG A 211 -0.20 13.23 -6.38
C ARG A 211 0.11 12.85 -7.80
N TYR A 212 0.31 11.56 -8.04
CA TYR A 212 0.34 11.01 -9.39
C TYR A 212 -1.08 11.05 -9.97
N PRO A 213 -1.27 11.60 -11.18
CA PRO A 213 -2.58 11.70 -11.83
C PRO A 213 -2.93 10.36 -12.49
N PHE A 214 -3.24 9.34 -11.67
CA PHE A 214 -3.70 8.06 -12.18
C PHE A 214 -5.04 8.24 -12.92
N PRO A 215 -5.19 7.74 -14.17
CA PRO A 215 -6.45 7.86 -14.89
C PRO A 215 -7.57 7.11 -14.14
N GLU A 216 -8.65 7.81 -13.80
CA GLU A 216 -9.78 7.22 -13.06
C GLU A 216 -10.36 5.99 -13.77
N ALA A 217 -10.44 6.04 -15.11
CA ALA A 217 -10.91 4.92 -15.92
C ALA A 217 -10.07 3.64 -15.79
N LEU A 218 -8.83 3.71 -15.29
CA LEU A 218 -7.94 2.57 -15.09
C LEU A 218 -7.79 2.18 -13.60
N ASN A 219 -8.50 2.87 -12.70
CA ASN A 219 -8.46 2.62 -11.27
C ASN A 219 -9.74 1.91 -10.82
N VAL A 220 -9.90 0.66 -11.28
CA VAL A 220 -11.13 -0.14 -11.14
C VAL A 220 -11.40 -0.54 -9.68
N SER A 221 -12.66 -0.40 -9.26
CA SER A 221 -13.22 -0.99 -8.05
C SER A 221 -14.43 -1.86 -8.42
N PHE A 222 -14.62 -2.96 -7.69
CA PHE A 222 -15.82 -3.80 -7.74
C PHE A 222 -16.67 -3.58 -6.50
#